data_AF-A0A228J0H5-F1
#
_entry.id   AF-A0A228J0H5-F1
#
_cell.length_a   1.000
_cell.length_b   1.000
_cell.length_c   1.000
_cell.angle_alpha   90.00
_cell.angle_beta   90.00
_cell.angle_gamma   90.00
#
_symmetry.space_group_name_H-M   'P 1'
#
loop_
_entity.id
_entity.type
_entity.pdbx_description
1 polymer ?
#
loop_
_entity_poly.entity_id
_entity_poly.type
_entity_poly.pdbx_seq_one_letter_code
_entity_poly.pdbx_strand_id
1 'polypeptide(L)'
;MNEIREHLLKMKDNAKLSRLSKGKELKTNPVVMTQLFINTIDSFAKHITDESMKDGLMRRYQFVLAQKDEDRDHTDFPLYDVSNIRTDAMFDKFLDVFTQDISRLNYTFSNACYKIYCVMYKRFWQQQYVKWMTGQENFYRTYMMEAWKYAVFHHIIHLKEGTEIQEDSIQWALKVVMLLLNSFERFIEYRARKPERIHAQKSKMDKYMDWIRANEDKKGFGIRAFCRKFSVTKDEAISSLTSIKVHNPNLKSSLFDGININIVKEDREKAFYDIFDDPALALDEKKNLKFGLKRKE
;
A
#
# COMPACT_ATOMS: atom_id res chain seq x y z
N MET A 1 14.74 -18.17 9.66
CA MET A 1 13.29 -18.25 9.38
C MET A 1 12.65 -16.92 9.76
N ASN A 2 11.57 -16.54 9.07
CA ASN A 2 11.09 -15.18 8.95
C ASN A 2 10.31 -14.71 10.21
N GLU A 3 11.03 -14.26 11.25
CA GLU A 3 10.53 -13.93 12.60
C GLU A 3 9.26 -13.05 12.57
N ILE A 4 9.19 -12.06 11.67
CA ILE A 4 8.01 -11.19 11.51
C ILE A 4 6.78 -11.97 11.03
N ARG A 5 6.91 -12.86 10.04
CA ARG A 5 5.78 -13.68 9.54
C ARG A 5 5.28 -14.63 10.63
N GLU A 6 6.18 -15.28 11.34
CA GLU A 6 5.83 -16.20 12.43
C GLU A 6 5.12 -15.46 13.57
N HIS A 7 5.60 -14.28 13.94
CA HIS A 7 4.92 -13.42 14.90
C HIS A 7 3.51 -13.05 14.39
N LEU A 8 3.38 -12.60 13.14
CA LEU A 8 2.06 -12.28 12.56
C LEU A 8 1.12 -13.50 12.55
N LEU A 9 1.60 -14.72 12.35
CA LEU A 9 0.72 -15.89 12.41
C LEU A 9 0.30 -16.22 13.85
N LYS A 10 1.25 -16.27 14.80
CA LYS A 10 0.96 -16.50 16.22
C LYS A 10 0.02 -15.44 16.79
N MET A 11 0.19 -14.18 16.37
CA MET A 11 -0.65 -13.05 16.76
C MET A 11 -2.11 -13.22 16.36
N LYS A 12 -2.36 -13.73 15.14
CA LYS A 12 -3.71 -14.00 14.65
C LYS A 12 -4.40 -15.09 15.46
N ASP A 13 -3.65 -16.14 15.81
CA ASP A 13 -4.20 -17.30 16.51
C ASP A 13 -4.29 -17.08 18.03
N ASN A 14 -4.11 -15.84 18.51
CA ASN A 14 -4.04 -15.48 19.93
C ASN A 14 -3.03 -16.35 20.71
N ALA A 15 -1.95 -16.75 20.04
CA ALA A 15 -0.89 -17.55 20.62
C ALA A 15 0.12 -16.64 21.34
N LYS A 16 0.78 -17.18 22.37
CA LYS A 16 1.86 -16.48 23.06
C LYS A 16 3.01 -16.21 22.09
N LEU A 17 3.46 -14.97 22.02
CA LEU A 17 4.72 -14.63 21.37
C LEU A 17 5.83 -14.78 22.40
N SER A 18 6.90 -15.47 22.02
CA SER A 18 8.13 -15.52 22.78
C SER A 18 9.28 -14.98 21.95
N ARG A 19 10.09 -14.11 22.56
CA ARG A 19 11.31 -13.59 21.95
C ARG A 19 12.45 -13.68 22.94
N LEU A 20 13.57 -14.26 22.52
CA LEU A 20 14.82 -14.23 23.27
C LEU A 20 15.50 -12.88 23.06
N SER A 21 15.74 -12.13 24.14
CA SER A 21 16.50 -10.90 24.12
C SER A 21 17.48 -10.90 25.29
N LYS A 22 18.78 -10.77 24.99
CA LYS A 22 19.87 -10.77 25.98
C LYS A 22 19.78 -11.94 26.99
N GLY A 23 19.50 -13.14 26.50
CA GLY A 23 19.40 -14.36 27.32
C GLY A 23 18.13 -14.48 28.18
N LYS A 24 17.21 -13.52 28.11
CA LYS A 24 15.90 -13.59 28.76
C LYS A 24 14.82 -13.86 27.72
N GLU A 25 13.92 -14.78 28.03
CA GLU A 25 12.72 -15.03 27.24
C GLU A 25 11.64 -14.03 27.63
N LEU A 26 11.26 -13.17 26.69
CA LEU A 26 10.11 -12.26 26.83
C LEU A 26 8.88 -12.97 26.26
N LYS A 27 7.83 -13.13 27.07
CA LYS A 27 6.57 -13.78 26.67
C LYS A 27 5.40 -12.80 26.78
N THR A 28 4.53 -12.78 25.78
CA THR A 28 3.29 -12.00 25.84
C THR A 28 2.18 -12.76 26.56
N ASN A 29 1.23 -12.02 27.14
CA ASN A 29 -0.05 -12.60 27.57
C ASN A 29 -0.82 -13.13 26.34
N PRO A 30 -1.66 -14.17 26.51
CA PRO A 30 -2.31 -14.87 25.40
C PRO A 30 -3.31 -14.02 24.61
N VAL A 31 -3.87 -12.97 25.21
CA VAL A 31 -4.79 -12.06 24.51
C VAL A 31 -4.09 -10.74 24.24
N VAL A 32 -3.85 -10.44 22.96
CA VAL A 32 -3.35 -9.14 22.51
C VAL A 32 -4.37 -8.55 21.53
N MET A 33 -5.29 -7.72 22.03
CA MET A 33 -6.40 -7.15 21.23
C MET A 33 -5.96 -6.08 20.23
N THR A 34 -4.80 -5.45 20.41
CA THR A 34 -4.27 -4.43 19.50
C THR A 34 -2.75 -4.49 19.53
N GLN A 35 -2.12 -4.49 18.36
CA GLN A 35 -0.67 -4.59 18.21
C GLN A 35 -0.17 -3.32 17.55
N LEU A 36 0.59 -2.53 18.30
CA LEU A 36 1.34 -1.40 17.78
C LEU A 36 2.76 -1.90 17.45
N PHE A 37 3.04 -2.14 16.18
CA PHE A 37 4.39 -2.49 15.73
C PHE A 37 4.94 -1.31 14.91
N ILE A 38 6.01 -0.71 15.41
CA ILE A 38 6.72 0.36 14.72
C ILE A 38 7.95 -0.26 14.07
N ASN A 39 8.07 -0.12 12.76
CA ASN A 39 9.24 -0.58 12.03
C ASN A 39 9.52 0.34 10.84
N THR A 40 10.75 0.29 10.35
CA THR A 40 11.09 0.93 9.08
C THR A 40 10.40 0.18 7.93
N ILE A 41 9.99 0.93 6.91
CA ILE A 41 9.38 0.34 5.70
C ILE A 41 10.33 -0.68 5.03
N ASP A 42 11.63 -0.38 5.02
CA ASP A 42 12.72 -1.26 4.58
C ASP A 42 12.67 -2.63 5.25
N SER A 43 12.72 -2.63 6.59
CA SER A 43 12.74 -3.87 7.36
C SER A 43 11.44 -4.62 7.16
N PHE A 44 10.29 -3.96 7.14
CA PHE A 44 9.01 -4.64 6.93
C PHE A 44 8.95 -5.28 5.54
N ALA A 45 9.33 -4.54 4.49
CA ALA A 45 9.33 -5.01 3.09
C ALA A 45 10.30 -6.18 2.81
N LYS A 46 11.41 -6.27 3.56
CA LYS A 46 12.36 -7.39 3.45
C LYS A 46 11.80 -8.71 3.98
N HIS A 47 10.92 -8.65 4.98
CA HIS A 47 10.39 -9.84 5.65
C HIS A 47 9.00 -10.26 5.13
N ILE A 48 8.31 -9.41 4.36
CA ILE A 48 7.10 -9.82 3.63
C ILE A 48 7.47 -10.46 2.29
N THR A 49 7.27 -11.78 2.17
CA THR A 49 7.49 -12.54 0.92
C THR A 49 6.35 -12.34 -0.08
N ASP A 50 6.58 -12.69 -1.35
CA ASP A 50 5.52 -12.64 -2.38
C ASP A 50 4.41 -13.65 -2.10
N GLU A 51 4.70 -14.74 -1.38
CA GLU A 51 3.69 -15.68 -0.88
C GLU A 51 2.83 -15.05 0.22
N SER A 52 3.42 -14.31 1.17
CA SER A 52 2.67 -13.55 2.19
C SER A 52 1.72 -12.52 1.58
N MET A 53 2.04 -11.99 0.40
CA MET A 53 1.14 -11.10 -0.34
C MET A 53 -0.04 -11.85 -0.95
N LYS A 54 0.05 -13.17 -1.18
CA LYS A 54 -0.99 -13.96 -1.86
C LYS A 54 -1.81 -14.82 -0.90
N ASP A 55 -1.20 -15.33 0.17
CA ASP A 55 -1.83 -16.23 1.16
C ASP A 55 -2.81 -15.53 2.14
N GLY A 56 -3.03 -14.23 1.92
CA GLY A 56 -3.92 -13.40 2.71
C GLY A 56 -3.34 -12.87 4.02
N LEU A 57 -2.05 -13.07 4.32
CA LEU A 57 -1.40 -12.42 5.47
C LEU A 57 -1.61 -10.90 5.41
N MET A 58 -1.31 -10.28 4.28
CA MET A 58 -1.46 -8.83 4.09
C MET A 58 -2.91 -8.35 3.94
N ARG A 59 -3.87 -9.27 3.80
CA ARG A 59 -5.31 -8.96 3.90
C ARG A 59 -5.77 -8.87 5.35
N ARG A 60 -5.13 -9.64 6.23
CA ARG A 60 -5.46 -9.73 7.67
C ARG A 60 -4.78 -8.64 8.49
N TYR A 61 -3.60 -8.19 8.04
CA TYR A 61 -2.82 -7.18 8.72
C TYR A 61 -2.91 -5.83 8.01
N GLN A 62 -3.46 -4.86 8.73
CA GLN A 62 -3.54 -3.47 8.33
C GLN A 62 -2.36 -2.71 8.94
N PHE A 63 -1.79 -1.80 8.17
CA PHE A 63 -0.71 -0.93 8.66
C PHE A 63 -0.90 0.47 8.10
N VAL A 64 -0.41 1.44 8.86
CA VAL A 64 -0.32 2.84 8.44
C VAL A 64 1.13 3.15 8.14
N LEU A 65 1.39 3.70 6.97
CA LEU A 65 2.71 4.21 6.63
C LEU A 65 2.81 5.68 7.06
N ALA A 66 3.53 5.93 8.15
CA ALA A 66 3.88 7.29 8.54
C ALA A 66 4.88 7.88 7.54
N GLN A 67 4.56 9.05 7.00
CA GLN A 67 5.46 9.78 6.11
C GLN A 67 6.22 10.85 6.88
N LYS A 68 7.44 11.11 6.42
CA LYS A 68 8.16 12.33 6.80
C LYS A 68 7.37 13.53 6.27
N ASP A 69 7.24 14.55 7.11
CA ASP A 69 6.82 15.87 6.66
C ASP A 69 8.04 16.58 6.09
N GLU A 70 8.08 16.78 4.77
CA GLU A 70 9.24 17.36 4.08
C GLU A 70 9.37 18.87 4.32
N ASP A 71 8.27 19.54 4.68
CA ASP A 71 8.23 20.98 4.92
C ASP A 71 8.62 21.35 6.37
N ARG A 72 8.82 20.35 7.24
CA ARG A 72 9.20 20.54 8.65
C ARG A 72 10.64 20.12 8.91
N ASP A 73 11.36 20.95 9.65
CA ASP A 73 12.75 20.67 10.00
C ASP A 73 12.84 19.48 10.97
N HIS A 74 13.90 18.68 10.84
CA HIS A 74 14.11 17.51 11.70
C HIS A 74 14.22 17.92 13.19
N THR A 75 14.78 19.09 13.47
CA THR A 75 15.00 19.60 14.83
C THR A 75 13.72 20.06 15.52
N ASP A 76 12.61 20.21 14.80
CA ASP A 76 11.28 20.49 15.36
C ASP A 76 10.65 19.23 16.01
N PHE A 77 11.30 18.07 15.93
CA PHE A 77 10.87 16.78 16.51
C PHE A 77 11.85 16.23 17.57
N PRO A 78 12.27 16.96 18.61
CA PRO A 78 13.17 16.37 19.60
C PRO A 78 12.46 15.24 20.37
N LEU A 79 11.19 15.44 20.73
CA LEU A 79 10.23 14.49 21.30
C LEU A 79 8.85 15.17 21.18
N TYR A 80 7.76 14.40 21.05
CA TYR A 80 6.47 14.94 21.48
C TYR A 80 6.64 15.37 22.94
N ASP A 81 6.28 16.60 23.31
CA ASP A 81 6.31 17.03 24.72
C ASP A 81 5.31 16.18 25.53
N VAL A 82 5.79 15.05 26.05
CA VAL A 82 4.96 14.04 26.71
C VAL A 82 4.35 14.59 27.99
N SER A 83 4.97 15.59 28.62
CA SER A 83 4.44 16.33 29.78
C SER A 83 3.11 17.01 29.46
N ASN A 84 2.93 17.48 28.22
CA ASN A 84 1.69 18.12 27.77
C ASN A 84 0.66 17.13 27.19
N ILE A 85 1.08 15.90 26.89
CA ILE A 85 0.17 14.86 26.39
C ILE A 85 -0.52 14.16 27.54
N ARG A 86 0.20 13.81 28.61
CA ARG A 86 -0.36 13.13 29.79
C ARG A 86 -0.91 14.12 30.81
N THR A 87 -2.02 14.77 30.47
CA THR A 87 -2.81 15.52 31.46
C THR A 87 -3.77 14.58 32.20
N ASP A 88 -4.10 14.89 33.45
CA ASP A 88 -5.12 14.15 34.20
C ASP A 88 -6.45 14.12 33.43
N ALA A 89 -6.79 15.22 32.75
CA ALA A 89 -7.96 15.28 31.88
C ALA A 89 -7.92 14.26 30.71
N MET A 90 -6.75 14.02 30.11
CA MET A 90 -6.61 12.97 29.08
C MET A 90 -6.76 11.58 29.70
N PHE A 91 -6.18 11.36 30.88
CA PHE A 91 -6.29 10.09 31.60
C PHE A 91 -7.74 9.78 31.98
N ASP A 92 -8.48 10.76 32.50
CA ASP A 92 -9.90 10.63 32.83
C ASP A 92 -10.73 10.29 31.58
N LYS A 93 -10.45 10.95 30.44
CA LYS A 93 -11.11 10.63 29.17
C LYS A 93 -10.80 9.23 28.66
N PHE A 94 -9.57 8.74 28.85
CA PHE A 94 -9.27 7.33 28.57
C PHE A 94 -10.04 6.40 29.51
N LEU A 95 -10.10 6.74 30.79
CA LEU A 95 -10.81 5.96 31.79
C LEU A 95 -12.31 5.89 31.45
N ASP A 96 -12.93 6.99 31.02
CA ASP A 96 -14.32 7.03 30.54
C ASP A 96 -14.54 5.99 29.43
N VAL A 97 -13.59 5.85 28.50
CA VAL A 97 -13.69 4.89 27.38
C VAL A 97 -13.51 3.46 27.87
N PHE A 98 -12.49 3.18 28.70
CA PHE A 98 -12.13 1.83 29.12
C PHE A 98 -13.03 1.25 30.21
N THR A 99 -13.79 2.09 30.92
CA THR A 99 -14.72 1.64 31.97
C THR A 99 -16.13 1.34 31.43
N GLN A 100 -16.40 1.59 30.14
CA GLN A 100 -17.64 1.20 29.49
C GLN A 100 -17.87 -0.31 29.57
N ASP A 101 -19.06 -0.73 30.00
CA ASP A 101 -19.48 -2.13 29.88
C ASP A 101 -19.90 -2.45 28.44
N ILE A 102 -18.91 -2.78 27.63
CA ILE A 102 -19.11 -3.20 26.24
C ILE A 102 -19.35 -4.71 26.10
N SER A 103 -19.26 -5.47 27.21
CA SER A 103 -19.03 -6.91 27.17
C SER A 103 -20.20 -7.75 26.66
N ARG A 104 -21.36 -7.14 26.38
CA ARG A 104 -22.59 -7.80 25.91
C ARG A 104 -23.42 -6.97 24.93
N LEU A 105 -22.82 -5.93 24.34
CA LEU A 105 -23.53 -5.04 23.42
C LEU A 105 -23.47 -5.57 21.98
N ASN A 106 -24.65 -5.77 21.39
CA ASN A 106 -24.78 -6.03 19.96
C ASN A 106 -24.98 -4.70 19.24
N TYR A 107 -23.94 -4.24 18.54
CA TYR A 107 -24.03 -3.03 17.72
C TYR A 107 -24.74 -3.31 16.40
N THR A 108 -25.69 -2.45 16.06
CA THR A 108 -26.41 -2.45 14.78
C THR A 108 -26.01 -1.22 13.96
N PHE A 109 -26.34 -1.20 12.68
CA PHE A 109 -26.03 -0.07 11.82
C PHE A 109 -27.31 0.50 11.24
N SER A 110 -27.44 1.82 11.26
CA SER A 110 -28.59 2.47 10.64
C SER A 110 -28.57 2.28 9.11
N ASN A 111 -29.73 2.42 8.49
CA ASN A 111 -29.85 2.32 7.03
C ASN A 111 -29.02 3.38 6.29
N ALA A 112 -28.76 4.54 6.92
CA ALA A 112 -27.90 5.58 6.36
C ALA A 112 -26.45 5.08 6.21
N CYS A 113 -25.94 4.33 7.19
CA CYS A 113 -24.60 3.74 7.14
C CYS A 113 -24.42 2.85 5.91
N TYR A 114 -25.40 1.98 5.64
CA TYR A 114 -25.39 1.10 4.47
C TYR A 114 -25.38 1.88 3.15
N LYS A 115 -26.20 2.92 3.04
CA LYS A 115 -26.26 3.77 1.83
C LYS A 115 -24.93 4.47 1.58
N ILE A 116 -24.34 5.07 2.61
CA ILE A 116 -23.04 5.76 2.53
C ILE A 116 -21.94 4.78 2.13
N TYR A 117 -21.87 3.62 2.80
CA TYR A 117 -20.89 2.59 2.48
C TYR A 117 -20.97 2.16 1.02
N CYS A 118 -22.17 1.85 0.51
CA CYS A 118 -22.37 1.43 -0.88
C CYS A 118 -21.94 2.49 -1.90
N VAL A 119 -22.28 3.75 -1.65
CA VAL A 119 -21.88 4.88 -2.53
C VAL A 119 -20.37 5.02 -2.53
N MET A 120 -19.75 5.02 -1.35
CA MET A 120 -18.31 5.26 -1.21
C MET A 120 -17.49 4.08 -1.71
N TYR A 121 -17.93 2.84 -1.50
CA TYR A 121 -17.30 1.65 -2.06
C TYR A 121 -17.17 1.73 -3.58
N LYS A 122 -18.23 2.16 -4.28
CA LYS A 122 -18.19 2.33 -5.74
C LYS A 122 -17.29 3.49 -6.15
N ARG A 123 -17.44 4.65 -5.50
CA ARG A 123 -16.68 5.86 -5.84
C ARG A 123 -15.18 5.67 -5.65
N PHE A 124 -14.75 5.18 -4.48
CA PHE A 124 -13.35 4.92 -4.19
C PHE A 124 -12.73 3.93 -5.17
N TRP A 125 -13.43 2.85 -5.50
CA TRP A 125 -12.96 1.90 -6.50
C TRP A 125 -12.74 2.59 -7.86
N GLN A 126 -13.80 3.22 -8.39
CA GLN A 126 -13.77 3.81 -9.74
C GLN A 126 -12.79 4.97 -9.87
N GLN A 127 -12.65 5.80 -8.84
CA GLN A 127 -11.85 7.02 -8.92
C GLN A 127 -10.37 6.78 -8.61
N GLN A 128 -10.06 5.82 -7.72
CA GLN A 128 -8.72 5.68 -7.17
C GLN A 128 -8.17 4.26 -7.34
N TYR A 129 -8.87 3.25 -6.84
CA TYR A 129 -8.27 1.94 -6.62
C TYR A 129 -8.30 1.00 -7.82
N VAL A 130 -9.21 1.19 -8.78
CA VAL A 130 -9.30 0.35 -10.00
C VAL A 130 -7.97 0.38 -10.78
N LYS A 131 -7.27 1.51 -10.76
CA LYS A 131 -6.03 1.72 -11.53
C LYS A 131 -4.88 0.80 -11.11
N TRP A 132 -4.80 0.40 -9.84
CA TRP A 132 -3.68 -0.41 -9.33
C TRP A 132 -4.11 -1.70 -8.64
N MET A 133 -5.40 -1.87 -8.34
CA MET A 133 -5.95 -3.08 -7.72
C MET A 133 -6.74 -3.98 -8.68
N THR A 134 -6.72 -3.73 -9.99
CA THR A 134 -7.35 -4.63 -10.97
C THR A 134 -6.80 -6.06 -10.83
N GLY A 135 -7.68 -7.05 -10.72
CA GLY A 135 -7.32 -8.45 -10.43
C GLY A 135 -7.01 -8.73 -8.94
N GLN A 136 -7.15 -7.73 -8.07
CA GLN A 136 -6.98 -7.81 -6.62
C GLN A 136 -8.21 -7.25 -5.88
N GLU A 137 -9.41 -7.36 -6.47
CA GLU A 137 -10.68 -6.83 -5.95
C GLU A 137 -10.96 -7.35 -4.53
N ASN A 138 -10.51 -8.56 -4.23
CA ASN A 138 -10.64 -9.16 -2.91
C ASN A 138 -9.88 -8.39 -1.82
N PHE A 139 -8.72 -7.79 -2.13
CA PHE A 139 -7.99 -6.94 -1.18
C PHE A 139 -8.78 -5.68 -0.86
N TYR A 140 -9.24 -5.00 -1.91
CA TYR A 140 -10.06 -3.80 -1.76
C TYR A 140 -11.31 -4.09 -0.93
N ARG A 141 -12.03 -5.18 -1.25
CA ARG A 141 -13.21 -5.60 -0.49
C ARG A 141 -12.89 -5.83 0.98
N THR A 142 -11.81 -6.56 1.31
CA THR A 142 -11.44 -6.84 2.69
C THR A 142 -11.15 -5.55 3.45
N TYR A 143 -10.35 -4.64 2.90
CA TYR A 143 -10.05 -3.36 3.53
C TYR A 143 -11.30 -2.49 3.70
N MET A 144 -12.18 -2.44 2.70
CA MET A 144 -13.45 -1.71 2.80
C MET A 144 -14.35 -2.24 3.90
N MET A 145 -14.47 -3.55 4.07
CA MET A 145 -15.30 -4.13 5.13
C MET A 145 -14.83 -3.76 6.54
N GLU A 146 -13.59 -3.33 6.70
CA GLU A 146 -13.05 -2.90 7.99
C GLU A 146 -13.65 -1.56 8.46
N ALA A 147 -14.26 -0.79 7.54
CA ALA A 147 -15.01 0.41 7.91
C ALA A 147 -16.12 0.11 8.92
N TRP A 148 -16.75 -1.06 8.86
CA TRP A 148 -17.79 -1.43 9.83
C TRP A 148 -17.23 -1.57 11.24
N LYS A 149 -16.06 -2.21 11.38
CA LYS A 149 -15.34 -2.34 12.65
C LYS A 149 -14.89 -0.98 13.18
N TYR A 150 -14.27 -0.16 12.34
CA TYR A 150 -13.81 1.17 12.74
C TYR A 150 -14.95 2.14 13.08
N ALA A 151 -16.14 1.94 12.50
CA ALA A 151 -17.32 2.74 12.87
C ALA A 151 -17.79 2.41 14.28
N VAL A 152 -17.75 1.14 14.67
CA VAL A 152 -18.01 0.72 16.07
C VAL A 152 -16.97 1.31 17.01
N PHE A 153 -15.68 1.24 16.67
CA PHE A 153 -14.63 1.88 17.49
C PHE A 153 -14.84 3.39 17.62
N HIS A 154 -15.17 4.07 16.53
CA HIS A 154 -15.47 5.50 16.57
C HIS A 154 -16.65 5.80 17.50
N HIS A 155 -17.71 5.00 17.45
CA HIS A 155 -18.88 5.15 18.33
C HIS A 155 -18.53 4.99 19.81
N ILE A 156 -17.75 3.94 20.14
CA ILE A 156 -17.31 3.65 21.51
C ILE A 156 -16.36 4.72 22.04
N ILE A 157 -15.39 5.16 21.24
CA ILE A 157 -14.38 6.16 21.65
C ILE A 157 -15.04 7.51 21.91
N HIS A 158 -16.10 7.85 21.18
CA HIS A 158 -16.85 9.10 21.37
C HIS A 158 -17.98 8.98 22.40
N LEU A 159 -18.07 7.87 23.14
CA LEU A 159 -19.07 7.64 24.19
C LEU A 159 -20.51 7.87 23.69
N LYS A 160 -20.80 7.50 22.45
CA LYS A 160 -22.12 7.71 21.87
C LYS A 160 -23.16 6.80 22.52
N GLU A 161 -24.33 7.36 22.78
CA GLU A 161 -25.42 6.63 23.39
C GLU A 161 -25.99 5.53 22.47
N GLY A 162 -26.48 4.46 23.10
CA GLY A 162 -27.11 3.34 22.40
C GLY A 162 -26.14 2.46 21.60
N THR A 163 -26.72 1.46 20.93
CA THR A 163 -25.96 0.45 20.16
C THR A 163 -26.12 0.61 18.64
N GLU A 164 -26.94 1.55 18.17
CA GLU A 164 -27.09 1.81 16.74
C GLU A 164 -26.03 2.81 16.24
N ILE A 165 -25.15 2.34 15.36
CA ILE A 165 -24.10 3.13 14.74
C ILE A 165 -24.69 4.03 13.64
N GLN A 166 -24.41 5.33 13.76
CA GLN A 166 -24.89 6.37 12.87
C GLN A 166 -23.90 6.78 11.77
N GLU A 167 -24.38 7.61 10.85
CA GLU A 167 -23.71 7.98 9.61
C GLU A 167 -22.34 8.63 9.77
N ASP A 168 -22.15 9.43 10.82
CA ASP A 168 -20.91 10.12 11.07
C ASP A 168 -19.78 9.15 11.49
N SER A 169 -20.12 8.10 12.24
CA SER A 169 -19.19 7.03 12.58
C SER A 169 -18.72 6.25 11.35
N ILE A 170 -19.62 5.92 10.39
CA ILE A 170 -19.20 5.22 9.16
C ILE A 170 -18.38 6.15 8.25
N GLN A 171 -18.70 7.44 8.19
CA GLN A 171 -17.92 8.41 7.41
C GLN A 171 -16.50 8.52 7.95
N TRP A 172 -16.32 8.54 9.26
CA TRP A 172 -15.00 8.55 9.89
C TRP A 172 -14.24 7.25 9.60
N ALA A 173 -14.91 6.11 9.75
CA ALA A 173 -14.33 4.81 9.49
C ALA A 173 -13.88 4.62 8.03
N LEU A 174 -14.63 5.17 7.06
CA LEU A 174 -14.25 5.18 5.65
C LEU A 174 -12.95 5.97 5.42
N LYS A 175 -12.71 7.07 6.15
CA LYS A 175 -11.43 7.80 6.09
C LYS A 175 -10.27 6.96 6.61
N VAL A 176 -10.48 6.20 7.69
CA VAL A 176 -9.46 5.25 8.20
C VAL A 176 -9.13 4.20 7.16
N VAL A 177 -10.15 3.60 6.54
CA VAL A 177 -9.91 2.60 5.49
C VAL A 177 -9.16 3.19 4.30
N MET A 178 -9.48 4.42 3.87
CA MET A 178 -8.70 5.09 2.84
C MET A 178 -7.23 5.25 3.24
N LEU A 179 -6.95 5.67 4.49
CA LEU A 179 -5.58 5.76 5.00
C LEU A 179 -4.86 4.42 4.92
N LEU A 180 -5.54 3.33 5.27
CA LEU A 180 -4.99 1.97 5.23
C LEU A 180 -4.74 1.49 3.79
N LEU A 181 -5.68 1.72 2.88
CA LEU A 181 -5.55 1.38 1.46
C LEU A 181 -4.40 2.16 0.80
N ASN A 182 -4.31 3.47 1.06
CA ASN A 182 -3.22 4.33 0.56
C ASN A 182 -1.86 3.91 1.13
N SER A 183 -1.83 3.48 2.40
CA SER A 183 -0.61 2.92 3.01
C SER A 183 -0.20 1.62 2.33
N PHE A 184 -1.17 0.77 1.98
CA PHE A 184 -0.93 -0.47 1.27
C PHE A 184 -0.42 -0.25 -0.16
N GLU A 185 -1.02 0.70 -0.90
CA GLU A 185 -0.58 1.14 -2.23
C GLU A 185 0.91 1.51 -2.19
N ARG A 186 1.27 2.44 -1.30
CA ARG A 186 2.65 2.92 -1.14
C ARG A 186 3.63 1.83 -0.75
N PHE A 187 3.19 0.87 0.07
CA PHE A 187 4.02 -0.28 0.41
C PHE A 187 4.27 -1.20 -0.78
N ILE A 188 3.28 -1.42 -1.64
CA ILE A 188 3.44 -2.18 -2.88
C ILE A 188 4.42 -1.45 -3.81
N GLU A 189 4.23 -0.14 -4.02
CA GLU A 189 5.15 0.68 -4.81
C GLU A 189 6.58 0.59 -4.27
N TYR A 190 6.74 0.73 -2.96
CA TYR A 190 8.04 0.62 -2.32
C TYR A 190 8.69 -0.76 -2.53
N ARG A 191 7.92 -1.85 -2.40
CA ARG A 191 8.42 -3.21 -2.67
C ARG A 191 8.78 -3.41 -4.13
N ALA A 192 8.11 -2.74 -5.06
CA ALA A 192 8.47 -2.74 -6.48
C ALA A 192 9.78 -1.99 -6.75
N ARG A 193 10.06 -0.91 -6.00
CA ARG A 193 11.24 -0.02 -6.14
C ARG A 193 12.56 -0.56 -5.56
N LYS A 194 12.70 -1.84 -5.18
CA LYS A 194 13.96 -2.34 -4.58
C LYS A 194 15.19 -2.16 -5.52
N PRO A 195 16.30 -1.55 -5.06
CA PRO A 195 17.51 -1.32 -5.86
C PRO A 195 18.10 -2.56 -6.53
N GLU A 196 18.03 -3.72 -5.88
CA GLU A 196 18.51 -5.00 -6.44
C GLU A 196 17.65 -5.49 -7.61
N ARG A 197 16.32 -5.31 -7.53
CA ARG A 197 15.41 -5.59 -8.66
C ARG A 197 15.61 -4.57 -9.77
N ILE A 198 15.88 -3.30 -9.43
CA ILE A 198 16.24 -2.23 -10.36
C ILE A 198 17.56 -2.56 -11.07
N HIS A 199 18.61 -2.97 -10.35
CA HIS A 199 19.89 -3.36 -10.93
C HIS A 199 19.76 -4.61 -11.80
N ALA A 200 18.99 -5.61 -11.38
CA ALA A 200 18.74 -6.80 -12.19
C ALA A 200 17.93 -6.48 -13.46
N GLN A 201 16.93 -5.61 -13.37
CA GLN A 201 16.13 -5.16 -14.52
C GLN A 201 16.95 -4.26 -15.46
N LYS A 202 17.71 -3.30 -14.92
CA LYS A 202 18.63 -2.46 -15.69
C LYS A 202 19.68 -3.31 -16.39
N SER A 203 20.32 -4.24 -15.69
CA SER A 203 21.27 -5.19 -16.28
C SER A 203 20.62 -6.05 -17.37
N LYS A 204 19.35 -6.44 -17.21
CA LYS A 204 18.59 -7.18 -18.24
C LYS A 204 18.30 -6.31 -19.47
N MET A 205 17.90 -5.06 -19.26
CA MET A 205 17.66 -4.08 -20.35
C MET A 205 18.96 -3.73 -21.08
N ASP A 206 20.06 -3.55 -20.36
CA ASP A 206 21.39 -3.33 -20.93
C ASP A 206 21.78 -4.52 -21.83
N LYS A 207 21.60 -5.76 -21.37
CA LYS A 207 21.81 -6.97 -22.19
C LYS A 207 20.95 -6.99 -23.46
N TYR A 208 19.70 -6.51 -23.38
CA TYR A 208 18.81 -6.43 -24.54
C TYR A 208 19.31 -5.38 -25.53
N MET A 209 19.66 -4.18 -25.04
CA MET A 209 20.20 -3.09 -25.86
C MET A 209 21.53 -3.46 -26.51
N ASP A 210 22.44 -4.11 -25.78
CA ASP A 210 23.72 -4.57 -26.30
C ASP A 210 23.53 -5.65 -27.38
N TRP A 211 22.59 -6.57 -27.18
CA TRP A 211 22.27 -7.56 -28.20
C TRP A 211 21.68 -6.92 -29.46
N ILE A 212 20.80 -5.93 -29.31
CA ILE A 212 20.23 -5.18 -30.44
C ILE A 212 21.36 -4.52 -31.24
N ARG A 213 22.22 -3.74 -30.58
CA ARG A 213 23.36 -3.06 -31.22
C ARG A 213 24.30 -4.02 -31.93
N ALA A 214 24.55 -5.19 -31.35
CA ALA A 214 25.51 -6.16 -31.90
C ALA A 214 24.95 -7.04 -33.01
N ASN A 215 23.64 -7.04 -33.27
CA ASN A 215 23.00 -7.99 -34.18
C ASN A 215 22.04 -7.34 -35.18
N GLU A 216 21.81 -6.04 -35.12
CA GLU A 216 20.91 -5.31 -36.03
C GLU A 216 21.24 -5.56 -37.51
N ASP A 217 22.52 -5.50 -37.88
CA ASP A 217 22.96 -5.68 -39.27
C ASP A 217 23.06 -7.16 -39.69
N LYS A 218 22.74 -8.10 -38.80
CA LYS A 218 22.91 -9.55 -39.09
C LYS A 218 21.65 -10.13 -39.73
N LYS A 219 21.89 -11.02 -40.70
CA LYS A 219 20.82 -11.78 -41.37
C LYS A 219 20.02 -12.59 -40.35
N GLY A 220 18.71 -12.36 -40.30
CA GLY A 220 17.79 -13.02 -39.36
C GLY A 220 17.50 -12.25 -38.08
N PHE A 221 17.98 -11.00 -37.96
CA PHE A 221 17.55 -10.08 -36.92
C PHE A 221 16.05 -9.80 -36.99
N GLY A 222 15.37 -9.82 -35.84
CA GLY A 222 13.92 -9.66 -35.75
C GLY A 222 13.34 -10.23 -34.45
N ILE A 223 12.05 -9.95 -34.20
CA ILE A 223 11.38 -10.28 -32.93
C ILE A 223 11.49 -11.77 -32.56
N ARG A 224 11.47 -12.65 -33.56
CA ARG A 224 11.62 -14.11 -33.37
C ARG A 224 13.02 -14.49 -32.87
N ALA A 225 14.06 -13.86 -33.41
CA ALA A 225 15.44 -14.09 -32.95
C ALA A 225 15.65 -13.56 -31.53
N PHE A 226 15.05 -12.40 -31.21
CA PHE A 226 15.05 -11.83 -29.87
C PHE A 226 14.38 -12.77 -28.85
N CYS A 227 13.16 -13.24 -29.14
CA CYS A 227 12.42 -14.17 -28.27
C CYS A 227 13.22 -15.46 -28.02
N ARG A 228 13.83 -16.02 -29.07
CA ARG A 228 14.66 -17.23 -28.97
C ARG A 228 15.94 -17.02 -28.16
N LYS A 229 16.59 -15.85 -28.29
CA LYS A 229 17.84 -15.55 -27.58
C LYS A 229 17.63 -15.43 -26.07
N PHE A 230 16.53 -14.80 -25.66
CA PHE A 230 16.25 -14.51 -24.26
C PHE A 230 15.23 -15.44 -23.61
N SER A 231 14.74 -16.43 -24.36
CA SER A 231 13.71 -17.39 -23.92
C SER A 231 12.47 -16.68 -23.36
N VAL A 232 12.03 -15.62 -24.04
CA VAL A 232 10.84 -14.83 -23.68
C VAL A 232 9.73 -15.04 -24.70
N THR A 233 8.49 -14.88 -24.25
CA THR A 233 7.32 -14.87 -25.13
C THR A 233 7.28 -13.61 -25.99
N LYS A 234 6.46 -13.63 -27.04
CA LYS A 234 6.30 -12.46 -27.93
C LYS A 234 5.75 -11.25 -27.17
N ASP A 235 4.81 -11.46 -26.26
CA ASP A 235 4.17 -10.37 -25.49
C ASP A 235 5.15 -9.76 -24.49
N GLU A 236 5.94 -10.59 -23.80
CA GLU A 236 7.02 -10.12 -22.92
C GLU A 236 8.12 -9.37 -23.68
N ALA A 237 8.44 -9.82 -24.90
CA ALA A 237 9.39 -9.15 -25.78
C ALA A 237 8.87 -7.78 -26.22
N ILE A 238 7.61 -7.68 -26.64
CA ILE A 238 6.97 -6.41 -27.02
C ILE A 238 6.95 -5.44 -25.84
N SER A 239 6.55 -5.90 -24.65
CA SER A 239 6.56 -5.09 -23.43
C SER A 239 7.96 -4.55 -23.14
N SER A 240 8.99 -5.40 -23.17
CA SER A 240 10.38 -5.00 -22.90
C SER A 240 10.93 -4.03 -23.94
N LEU A 241 10.69 -4.27 -25.23
CA LEU A 241 11.14 -3.41 -26.33
C LEU A 241 10.43 -2.05 -26.32
N THR A 242 9.17 -2.03 -25.90
CA THR A 242 8.40 -0.78 -25.72
C THR A 242 9.03 0.08 -24.62
N SER A 243 9.35 -0.50 -23.46
CA SER A 243 10.05 0.22 -22.39
C SER A 243 11.41 0.77 -22.87
N ILE A 244 12.19 -0.03 -23.61
CA ILE A 244 13.47 0.44 -24.17
C ILE A 244 13.25 1.65 -25.10
N LYS A 245 12.27 1.58 -26.01
CA LYS A 245 11.94 2.66 -26.96
C LYS A 245 11.52 3.96 -26.27
N VAL A 246 10.76 3.87 -25.17
CA VAL A 246 10.27 5.03 -24.41
C VAL A 246 11.41 5.69 -23.62
N HIS A 247 12.25 4.91 -22.94
CA HIS A 247 13.26 5.44 -22.03
C HIS A 247 14.62 5.68 -22.69
N ASN A 248 14.84 5.16 -23.90
CA ASN A 248 16.06 5.37 -24.69
C ASN A 248 15.71 5.86 -26.10
N PRO A 249 15.15 7.08 -26.24
CA PRO A 249 14.64 7.59 -27.52
C PRO A 249 15.72 7.71 -28.61
N ASN A 250 17.01 7.76 -28.21
CA ASN A 250 18.14 7.82 -29.13
C ASN A 250 18.56 6.45 -29.69
N LEU A 251 18.09 5.34 -29.09
CA LEU A 251 18.34 4.00 -29.61
C LEU A 251 17.37 3.72 -30.76
N LYS A 252 17.88 3.72 -31.99
CA LYS A 252 17.10 3.33 -33.17
C LYS A 252 17.28 1.84 -33.41
N SER A 253 16.19 1.13 -33.71
CA SER A 253 16.27 -0.24 -34.19
C SER A 253 15.03 -0.62 -34.99
N SER A 254 15.21 -1.48 -35.99
CA SER A 254 14.11 -2.09 -36.75
C SER A 254 13.17 -2.94 -35.90
N LEU A 255 13.57 -3.35 -34.69
CA LEU A 255 12.68 -4.00 -33.71
C LEU A 255 11.66 -3.05 -33.09
N PHE A 256 11.90 -1.75 -33.16
CA PHE A 256 10.99 -0.73 -32.64
C PHE A 256 9.95 -0.31 -33.68
N ASP A 257 10.15 -0.69 -34.93
CA ASP A 257 9.25 -0.41 -36.04
C ASP A 257 7.97 -1.23 -35.89
N GLY A 258 6.81 -0.56 -35.88
CA GLY A 258 5.51 -1.18 -35.62
C GLY A 258 5.08 -1.24 -34.14
N ILE A 259 5.95 -0.85 -33.19
CA ILE A 259 5.53 -0.62 -31.79
C ILE A 259 4.81 0.73 -31.72
N ASN A 260 3.47 0.69 -31.63
CA ASN A 260 2.64 1.87 -31.51
C ASN A 260 2.64 2.39 -30.07
N ILE A 261 3.34 3.51 -29.84
CA ILE A 261 3.45 4.14 -28.52
C ILE A 261 2.09 4.73 -28.07
N ASN A 262 1.16 5.02 -28.99
CA ASN A 262 -0.16 5.54 -28.60
C ASN A 262 -1.07 4.47 -27.98
N ILE A 263 -0.86 3.18 -28.27
CA ILE A 263 -1.56 2.06 -27.58
C ILE A 263 -1.13 2.02 -26.11
N VAL A 264 0.09 2.46 -25.80
CA VAL A 264 0.63 2.52 -24.44
C VAL A 264 -0.12 3.52 -23.55
N LYS A 265 -0.84 4.52 -24.09
CA LYS A 265 -1.70 5.38 -23.23
C LYS A 265 -2.95 4.66 -22.72
N GLU A 266 -3.52 3.73 -23.49
CA GLU A 266 -4.65 2.91 -23.08
C GLU A 266 -4.20 1.64 -22.32
N ASP A 267 -3.05 1.07 -22.67
CA ASP A 267 -2.44 -0.07 -21.94
C ASP A 267 -1.59 0.35 -20.72
N ARG A 268 -1.31 1.64 -20.52
CA ARG A 268 -0.73 2.20 -19.28
C ARG A 268 -1.59 1.91 -18.06
N GLU A 269 -2.90 1.77 -18.25
CA GLU A 269 -3.83 1.35 -17.20
C GLU A 269 -3.76 -0.18 -16.93
N LYS A 270 -3.11 -0.97 -17.81
CA LYS A 270 -2.98 -2.43 -17.69
C LYS A 270 -1.55 -2.91 -17.43
N ALA A 271 -0.53 -2.11 -17.74
CA ALA A 271 0.87 -2.49 -17.60
C ALA A 271 1.42 -2.08 -16.22
N PHE A 272 1.67 -3.09 -15.38
CA PHE A 272 2.23 -2.99 -14.03
C PHE A 272 3.70 -2.46 -13.96
N TYR A 273 4.23 -1.82 -15.02
CA TYR A 273 5.67 -1.54 -15.17
C TYR A 273 6.06 -0.09 -15.50
N ASP A 274 5.17 0.90 -15.36
CA ASP A 274 5.49 2.32 -15.57
C ASP A 274 6.11 3.00 -14.31
N ILE A 275 7.16 2.41 -13.70
CA ILE A 275 7.82 3.01 -12.51
C ILE A 275 9.24 3.54 -12.78
N PHE A 276 9.78 3.38 -13.99
CA PHE A 276 11.11 3.92 -14.29
C PHE A 276 10.99 5.02 -15.32
N ASP A 277 11.25 6.26 -14.89
CA ASP A 277 11.49 7.44 -15.72
C ASP A 277 10.28 8.16 -16.36
N ASP A 278 9.36 8.68 -15.53
CA ASP A 278 8.67 9.93 -15.88
C ASP A 278 9.22 11.11 -15.04
N PRO A 279 10.16 11.90 -15.59
CA PRO A 279 10.64 13.13 -14.96
C PRO A 279 9.53 14.16 -14.71
N ALA A 280 8.39 14.10 -15.42
CA ALA A 280 7.27 15.02 -15.21
C ALA A 280 6.47 14.72 -13.94
N LEU A 281 6.54 13.48 -13.42
CA LEU A 281 5.97 13.14 -12.11
C LEU A 281 6.91 13.45 -10.94
N ALA A 282 8.19 13.72 -11.22
CA ALA A 282 9.16 14.19 -10.24
C ALA A 282 9.21 15.74 -10.13
N LEU A 283 8.51 16.48 -11.00
CA LEU A 283 8.63 17.94 -11.11
C LEU A 283 7.32 18.72 -11.20
N ASP A 284 6.15 18.12 -10.99
CA ASP A 284 4.89 18.89 -10.95
C ASP A 284 4.60 19.41 -9.52
N GLU A 285 5.41 20.38 -9.07
CA GLU A 285 5.25 21.15 -7.82
C GLU A 285 3.96 22.00 -7.77
N LYS A 286 3.01 21.85 -8.71
CA LYS A 286 1.80 22.70 -8.77
C LYS A 286 0.52 21.96 -9.14
N LYS A 287 0.20 20.87 -8.42
CA LYS A 287 -1.20 20.45 -8.26
C LYS A 287 -1.56 20.29 -6.80
N ASN A 288 -1.95 21.42 -6.21
CA ASN A 288 -2.73 21.47 -4.98
C ASN A 288 -3.95 20.54 -5.12
N LEU A 289 -3.90 19.35 -4.51
CA LEU A 289 -5.10 18.62 -4.12
C LEU A 289 -5.78 19.41 -2.98
N LYS A 290 -6.51 20.46 -3.36
CA LYS A 290 -7.44 21.16 -2.47
C LYS A 290 -8.61 20.22 -2.15
N PHE A 291 -8.42 19.35 -1.15
CA PHE A 291 -9.56 18.83 -0.40
C PHE A 291 -10.06 19.97 0.48
N GLY A 292 -11.13 20.62 0.03
CA GLY A 292 -11.71 21.80 0.66
C GLY A 292 -12.07 21.56 2.12
N LEU A 293 -11.20 22.03 3.02
CA LEU A 293 -11.56 22.51 4.35
C LEU A 293 -11.34 24.02 4.33
N LYS A 294 -12.36 24.79 3.96
CA LYS A 294 -12.39 26.20 4.35
C LYS A 294 -12.58 26.22 5.86
N ARG A 295 -11.57 26.67 6.61
CA ARG A 295 -11.79 27.16 7.97
C ARG A 295 -12.85 28.25 7.88
N LYS A 296 -13.94 28.10 8.62
CA LYS A 296 -14.77 29.25 8.97
C LYS A 296 -13.93 30.08 9.94
N GLU A 297 -13.57 31.29 9.51
CA GLU A 297 -13.31 32.40 10.43
C GLU A 297 -14.64 32.86 11.03
#